data_AF-A0A959PWG6-F1
#
_entry.id   AF-A0A959PWG6-F1
#
_cell.length_a   1.000
_cell.length_b   1.000
_cell.length_c   1.000
_cell.angle_alpha   90.00
_cell.angle_beta   90.00
_cell.angle_gamma   90.00
#
_symmetry.space_group_name_H-M   'P 1'
#
loop_
_entity.id
_entity.type
_entity.pdbx_description
1 polymer ?
#
loop_
_entity_poly.entity_id
_entity_poly.type
_entity_poly.pdbx_seq_one_letter_code
_entity_poly.pdbx_strand_id
1 'polypeptide(L)'
;MKKIFLFAILFTQSLLAQQTGDWEILFNGKDLTGWIPKFTGSDLGVNYRNTFRVEDGYLTVNYDQWKDFHGEFGHLFYNRSYSYYILELEYRFRGEQVPGGPGWAFRNSGTMLHGQDPKTMTKDQDFPISIEGQLLG
;
A
#
# COMPACT_ATOMS: atom_id res chain seq x y z
N MET A 1 7.47 49.16 -37.28
CA MET A 1 7.17 48.54 -35.97
C MET A 1 7.25 47.02 -36.14
N LYS A 2 8.27 46.35 -35.59
CA LYS A 2 8.48 44.90 -35.72
C LYS A 2 7.56 44.16 -34.75
N LYS A 3 6.62 43.36 -35.26
CA LYS A 3 5.80 42.45 -34.43
C LYS A 3 6.60 41.15 -34.24
N ILE A 4 7.03 40.89 -33.01
CA ILE A 4 7.67 39.63 -32.61
C ILE A 4 6.54 38.65 -32.25
N PHE A 5 6.44 37.55 -32.98
CA PHE A 5 5.58 36.43 -32.61
C PHE A 5 6.36 35.51 -31.67
N LEU A 6 5.90 35.37 -30.43
CA LEU A 6 6.43 34.40 -29.47
C LEU A 6 5.80 33.03 -29.79
N PHE A 7 6.61 32.10 -30.32
CA PHE A 7 6.22 30.71 -30.46
C PHE A 7 6.46 30.01 -29.13
N ALA A 8 5.39 29.75 -28.37
CA ALA A 8 5.46 28.88 -27.19
C ALA A 8 5.54 27.43 -27.66
N ILE A 9 6.72 26.81 -27.57
CA ILE A 9 6.90 25.38 -27.77
C ILE A 9 6.35 24.70 -26.51
N LEU A 10 5.10 24.22 -26.58
CA LEU A 10 4.59 23.27 -25.61
C LEU A 10 5.34 21.94 -25.81
N PHE A 11 6.30 21.68 -24.92
CA PHE A 11 6.78 20.32 -24.69
C PHE A 11 5.64 19.53 -24.06
N THR A 12 4.82 18.89 -24.88
CA THR A 12 4.00 17.76 -24.42
C THR A 12 4.96 16.65 -24.03
N GLN A 13 5.29 16.56 -22.75
CA GLN A 13 5.83 15.32 -22.21
C GLN A 13 4.73 14.28 -22.38
N SER A 14 4.80 13.51 -23.46
CA SER A 14 4.13 12.23 -23.51
C SER A 14 4.68 11.43 -22.34
N LEU A 15 3.88 11.27 -21.30
CA LEU A 15 3.99 10.15 -20.37
C LEU A 15 3.92 8.90 -21.25
N LEU A 16 5.08 8.43 -21.68
CA LEU A 16 5.21 7.08 -22.18
C LEU A 16 4.79 6.22 -20.99
N ALA A 17 3.55 5.74 -21.02
CA ALA A 17 3.19 4.56 -20.28
C ALA A 17 4.19 3.50 -20.75
N GLN A 18 5.20 3.23 -19.92
CA GLN A 18 6.14 2.14 -20.14
C GLN A 18 5.27 0.91 -20.40
N GLN A 19 5.27 0.38 -21.62
CA GLN A 19 4.65 -0.92 -21.88
C GLN A 19 5.51 -1.94 -21.15
N THR A 20 5.11 -2.30 -19.94
CA THR A 20 5.78 -3.25 -19.06
C THR A 20 5.51 -4.70 -19.48
N GLY A 21 5.51 -5.03 -20.77
CA GLY A 21 5.15 -6.40 -21.22
C GLY A 21 3.83 -6.89 -20.59
N ASP A 22 3.77 -8.16 -20.21
CA ASP A 22 2.63 -8.80 -19.51
C ASP A 22 2.48 -8.39 -18.02
N TRP A 23 3.22 -7.39 -17.53
CA TRP A 23 3.14 -6.94 -16.13
C TRP A 23 2.11 -5.82 -15.92
N GLU A 24 1.23 -6.00 -14.93
CA GLU A 24 0.29 -4.98 -14.46
C GLU A 24 0.88 -4.20 -13.27
N ILE A 25 0.86 -2.88 -13.34
CA ILE A 25 1.26 -2.01 -12.23
C ILE A 25 0.11 -1.89 -11.23
N LEU A 26 0.28 -2.50 -10.05
CA LEU A 26 -0.75 -2.48 -8.99
C LEU A 26 -0.77 -1.17 -8.18
N PHE A 27 0.41 -0.57 -7.95
CA PHE A 27 0.53 0.67 -7.20
C PHE A 27 0.94 1.83 -8.11
N ASN A 28 0.14 2.89 -8.13
CA ASN A 28 0.29 3.98 -9.09
C ASN A 28 1.35 5.03 -8.69
N GLY A 29 1.96 4.91 -7.51
CA GLY A 29 2.96 5.85 -7.00
C GLY A 29 2.41 7.21 -6.57
N LYS A 30 1.09 7.38 -6.48
CA LYS A 30 0.45 8.70 -6.23
C LYS A 30 -0.54 8.66 -5.08
N ASP A 31 -1.37 7.63 -5.02
CA ASP A 31 -2.41 7.48 -4.02
C ASP A 31 -2.77 6.00 -3.80
N LEU A 32 -3.73 5.76 -2.91
CA LEU A 32 -4.24 4.43 -2.59
C LEU A 32 -5.46 4.04 -3.44
N THR A 33 -5.65 4.63 -4.62
CA THR A 33 -6.72 4.21 -5.54
C THR A 33 -6.55 2.73 -5.88
N GLY A 34 -7.61 1.96 -5.70
CA GLY A 34 -7.58 0.50 -5.88
C GLY A 34 -7.20 -0.28 -4.63
N TRP A 35 -6.87 0.39 -3.52
CA TRP A 35 -6.52 -0.24 -2.25
C TRP A 35 -7.58 0.02 -1.18
N ILE A 36 -7.81 -0.97 -0.32
CA ILE A 36 -8.85 -0.95 0.72
C ILE A 36 -8.20 -1.28 2.07
N PRO A 37 -8.12 -0.31 2.99
CA PRO A 37 -7.64 -0.55 4.35
C PRO A 37 -8.62 -1.41 5.17
N LYS A 38 -8.09 -2.30 6.01
CA LYS A 38 -8.82 -3.00 7.06
C LYS A 38 -7.96 -3.07 8.31
N PHE A 39 -8.50 -2.61 9.44
CA PHE A 39 -7.87 -2.74 10.75
C PHE A 39 -8.78 -3.56 11.68
N THR A 40 -8.20 -4.36 12.58
CA THR A 40 -8.94 -4.94 13.70
C THR A 40 -9.67 -3.84 14.46
N GLY A 41 -10.95 -4.05 14.78
CA GLY A 41 -11.78 -3.08 15.51
C GLY A 41 -12.27 -1.88 14.70
N SER A 42 -11.84 -1.72 13.44
CA SER A 42 -12.29 -0.64 12.55
C SER A 42 -13.21 -1.15 11.44
N ASP A 43 -14.06 -0.26 10.91
CA ASP A 43 -14.89 -0.57 9.74
C ASP A 43 -14.03 -0.67 8.47
N LEU A 44 -14.49 -1.47 7.49
CA LEU A 44 -13.77 -1.65 6.22
C LEU A 44 -13.60 -0.32 5.48
N GLY A 45 -12.40 -0.06 4.96
CA GLY A 45 -12.04 1.16 4.24
C GLY A 45 -11.51 2.28 5.14
N VAL A 46 -11.58 2.14 6.47
CA VAL A 46 -11.02 3.12 7.40
C VAL A 46 -9.50 2.94 7.51
N ASN A 47 -8.74 3.93 7.03
CA ASN A 47 -7.30 4.01 7.25
C ASN A 47 -7.01 4.53 8.66
N TYR A 48 -7.06 3.63 9.65
CA TYR A 48 -6.93 4.00 11.06
C TYR A 48 -5.60 4.71 11.32
N ARG A 49 -5.67 5.87 12.01
CA ARG A 49 -4.54 6.77 12.31
C ARG A 49 -3.68 7.12 11.09
N ASN A 50 -4.30 7.16 9.91
CA ASN A 50 -3.63 7.46 8.65
C ASN A 50 -2.38 6.58 8.46
N THR A 51 -2.47 5.26 8.70
CA THR A 51 -1.29 4.38 8.76
C THR A 51 -0.73 4.05 7.37
N PHE A 52 -1.61 3.75 6.41
CA PHE A 52 -1.19 3.54 5.02
C PHE A 52 -1.10 4.89 4.30
N ARG A 53 0.05 5.19 3.69
CA ARG A 53 0.30 6.48 3.04
C ARG A 53 1.01 6.28 1.71
N VAL A 54 1.02 7.35 0.92
CA VAL A 54 1.94 7.50 -0.21
C VAL A 54 2.91 8.62 0.11
N GLU A 55 4.20 8.29 0.17
CA GLU A 55 5.28 9.22 0.50
C GLU A 55 6.40 9.04 -0.52
N ASP A 56 6.80 10.12 -1.19
CA ASP A 56 7.86 10.12 -2.23
C ASP A 56 7.67 9.07 -3.33
N GLY A 57 6.41 8.76 -3.68
CA GLY A 57 6.08 7.75 -4.68
C GLY A 57 6.08 6.30 -4.18
N TYR A 58 6.26 6.08 -2.88
CA TYR A 58 6.22 4.76 -2.25
C TYR A 58 4.94 4.57 -1.44
N LEU A 59 4.40 3.35 -1.45
CA LEU A 59 3.39 2.90 -0.50
C LEU A 59 4.08 2.65 0.84
N THR A 60 3.65 3.34 1.89
CA THR A 60 4.29 3.27 3.21
C THR A 60 3.30 2.84 4.28
N VAL A 61 3.80 2.06 5.23
CA VAL A 61 3.10 1.69 6.47
C VAL A 61 3.77 2.47 7.59
N ASN A 62 3.09 3.47 8.13
CA ASN A 62 3.68 4.43 9.06
C ASN A 62 2.87 4.50 10.37
N TYR A 63 3.55 4.23 11.48
CA TYR A 63 2.97 4.22 12.82
C TYR A 63 3.29 5.49 13.64
N ASP A 64 3.79 6.56 13.02
CA ASP A 64 4.14 7.83 13.71
C ASP A 64 2.97 8.52 14.45
N GLN A 65 1.73 8.25 14.05
CA GLN A 65 0.51 8.75 14.71
C GLN A 65 0.01 7.82 15.82
N TRP A 66 0.77 6.79 16.18
CA TRP A 66 0.42 5.83 17.22
C TRP A 66 1.21 6.09 18.50
N LYS A 67 0.50 6.12 19.63
CA LYS A 67 1.12 6.22 20.95
C LYS A 67 1.45 4.85 21.55
N ASP A 68 0.61 3.88 21.24
CA ASP A 68 0.65 2.51 21.72
C ASP A 68 -0.12 1.61 20.74
N PHE A 69 0.10 0.30 20.85
CA PHE A 69 -0.54 -0.75 20.06
C PHE A 69 -1.32 -1.72 20.95
N HIS A 70 -2.57 -1.99 20.58
CA HIS A 70 -3.51 -2.82 21.34
C HIS A 70 -4.12 -3.95 20.49
N GLY A 71 -3.44 -4.39 19.43
CA GLY A 71 -3.90 -5.46 18.55
C GLY A 71 -4.66 -4.98 17.31
N GLU A 72 -4.60 -3.68 16.98
CA GLU A 72 -5.20 -3.12 15.77
C GLU A 72 -4.38 -3.46 14.51
N PHE A 73 -4.24 -4.75 14.20
CA PHE A 73 -3.51 -5.23 13.02
C PHE A 73 -4.12 -4.66 11.73
N GLY A 74 -3.26 -4.08 10.89
CA GLY A 74 -3.64 -3.41 9.66
C GLY A 74 -3.27 -4.21 8.42
N HIS A 75 -4.23 -4.34 7.50
CA HIS A 75 -4.06 -4.99 6.21
C HIS A 75 -4.55 -4.05 5.10
N LEU A 76 -3.83 -4.01 3.98
CA LEU A 76 -4.17 -3.20 2.82
C LEU A 76 -4.44 -4.12 1.62
N PHE A 77 -5.70 -4.17 1.21
CA PHE A 77 -6.16 -5.09 0.16
C PHE A 77 -6.19 -4.40 -1.20
N TYR A 78 -5.70 -5.07 -2.24
CA TYR A 78 -5.97 -4.63 -3.61
C TYR A 78 -7.41 -5.04 -4.01
N ASN A 79 -8.13 -4.17 -4.70
CA ASN A 79 -9.56 -4.32 -4.96
C ASN A 79 -9.92 -5.36 -6.04
N ARG A 80 -8.92 -5.99 -6.66
CA ARG A 80 -9.09 -7.04 -7.67
C ARG A 80 -8.44 -8.35 -7.20
N SER A 81 -9.16 -9.45 -7.37
CA SER A 81 -8.65 -10.79 -7.12
C SER A 81 -7.95 -11.37 -8.34
N TYR A 82 -6.86 -12.10 -8.11
CA TYR A 82 -6.11 -12.84 -9.12
C TYR A 82 -6.04 -14.32 -8.74
N SER A 83 -5.99 -15.19 -9.75
CA SER A 83 -5.89 -16.65 -9.58
C SER A 83 -4.52 -17.21 -9.95
N TYR A 84 -3.89 -16.70 -11.01
CA TYR A 84 -2.58 -17.13 -11.49
C TYR A 84 -1.76 -15.90 -11.86
N TYR A 85 -0.70 -15.64 -11.09
CA TYR A 85 0.09 -14.43 -11.21
C TYR A 85 1.51 -14.66 -10.68
N ILE A 86 2.41 -13.77 -11.07
CA ILE A 86 3.68 -13.54 -10.39
C ILE A 86 3.56 -12.16 -9.75
N LEU A 87 3.88 -12.06 -8.46
CA LEU A 87 3.95 -10.79 -7.75
C LEU A 87 5.41 -10.39 -7.61
N GLU A 88 5.74 -9.21 -8.14
CA GLU A 88 7.04 -8.57 -7.96
C GLU A 88 6.84 -7.31 -7.11
N LEU A 89 7.70 -7.14 -6.09
CA LEU A 89 7.72 -5.94 -5.26
C LEU A 89 9.12 -5.72 -4.69
N GLU A 90 9.44 -4.46 -4.46
CA GLU A 90 10.61 -4.05 -3.69
C GLU A 90 10.15 -3.50 -2.34
N TYR A 91 10.87 -3.86 -1.28
CA TYR A 91 10.55 -3.40 0.07
C TYR A 91 11.81 -2.97 0.83
N ARG A 92 11.61 -2.15 1.85
CA ARG A 92 12.61 -1.82 2.86
C ARG A 92 11.93 -1.50 4.18
N PHE A 93 12.57 -1.84 5.29
CA PHE A 93 12.15 -1.39 6.62
C PHE A 93 12.77 -0.04 6.94
N ARG A 94 11.99 0.81 7.61
CA ARG A 94 12.38 2.17 8.03
C ARG A 94 11.68 2.50 9.34
N GLY A 95 12.29 3.40 10.11
CA GLY A 95 11.75 3.84 11.40
C GLY A 95 11.84 2.78 12.48
N GLU A 96 11.13 3.03 13.58
CA GLU A 96 11.11 2.20 14.77
C GLU A 96 9.72 1.56 14.96
N GLN A 97 9.69 0.45 15.70
CA GLN A 97 8.43 -0.19 16.05
C GLN A 97 7.61 0.67 17.02
N VAL A 98 6.29 0.68 16.82
CA VAL A 98 5.35 1.34 17.75
C VAL A 98 5.45 0.70 19.15
N PRO A 99 5.41 1.50 20.23
CA PRO A 99 5.29 0.97 21.58
C PRO A 99 4.11 -0.01 21.70
N GLY A 100 4.28 -1.05 22.55
CA GLY A 100 3.27 -2.10 22.73
C GLY A 100 3.19 -3.13 21.60
N GLY A 101 3.90 -2.91 20.49
CA GLY A 101 4.01 -3.87 19.41
C GLY A 101 4.61 -5.22 19.88
N PRO A 102 4.13 -6.36 19.35
CA PRO A 102 4.70 -7.66 19.70
C PRO A 102 6.19 -7.76 19.32
N GLY A 103 7.01 -8.44 20.12
CA GLY A 103 8.45 -8.53 19.86
C GLY A 103 8.82 -9.16 18.51
N TRP A 104 7.96 -10.01 17.96
CA TRP A 104 8.14 -10.61 16.63
C TRP A 104 7.82 -9.63 15.47
N ALA A 105 7.17 -8.49 15.76
CA ALA A 105 6.72 -7.53 14.75
C ALA A 105 7.78 -6.46 14.39
N PHE A 106 8.95 -6.47 15.05
CA PHE A 106 10.05 -5.58 14.67
C PHE A 106 10.53 -5.93 13.26
N ARG A 107 10.43 -4.98 12.33
CA ARG A 107 10.82 -5.16 10.91
C ARG A 107 10.23 -6.43 10.30
N ASN A 108 8.94 -6.60 10.51
CA ASN A 108 8.17 -7.73 10.05
C ASN A 108 6.94 -7.23 9.29
N SER A 109 6.74 -7.73 8.08
CA SER A 109 5.59 -7.45 7.24
C SER A 109 5.39 -8.61 6.27
N GLY A 110 4.31 -8.63 5.49
CA GLY A 110 4.08 -9.74 4.59
C GLY A 110 3.10 -9.41 3.49
N THR A 111 3.22 -10.13 2.38
CA THR A 111 2.17 -10.17 1.37
C THR A 111 1.19 -11.29 1.69
N MET A 112 -0.07 -10.93 1.91
CA MET A 112 -1.16 -11.89 2.11
C MET A 112 -1.66 -12.38 0.74
N LEU A 113 -1.13 -13.52 0.29
CA LEU A 113 -1.41 -14.13 -1.01
C LEU A 113 -2.65 -15.03 -0.93
N HIS A 114 -3.45 -15.04 -2.00
CA HIS A 114 -4.74 -15.76 -2.04
C HIS A 114 -5.58 -15.52 -0.78
N GLY A 115 -5.66 -14.24 -0.39
CA GLY A 115 -6.33 -13.82 0.83
C GLY A 115 -7.85 -13.79 0.73
N GLN A 116 -8.48 -13.98 1.88
CA GLN A 116 -9.91 -13.76 2.11
C GLN A 116 -10.37 -12.39 1.60
N ASP A 117 -11.57 -12.33 1.01
CA ASP A 117 -12.20 -11.05 0.66
C ASP A 117 -12.42 -10.21 1.94
N PRO A 118 -11.90 -8.97 2.01
CA PRO A 118 -11.97 -8.16 3.22
C PRO A 118 -13.41 -7.82 3.66
N LYS A 119 -14.41 -7.94 2.76
CA LYS A 119 -15.83 -7.77 3.09
C LYS A 119 -16.38 -8.92 3.93
N THR A 120 -15.72 -10.06 3.94
CA THR A 120 -16.11 -11.25 4.71
C THR A 120 -15.35 -11.39 6.01
N MET A 121 -14.30 -10.58 6.22
CA MET A 121 -13.60 -10.53 7.49
C MET A 121 -14.51 -9.93 8.56
N THR A 122 -14.46 -10.47 9.77
CA THR A 122 -15.18 -9.84 10.89
C THR A 122 -14.49 -8.54 11.31
N LYS A 123 -15.20 -7.70 12.06
CA LYS A 123 -14.64 -6.44 12.55
C LYS A 123 -13.37 -6.66 13.39
N ASP A 124 -13.40 -7.67 14.24
CA ASP A 124 -12.33 -7.98 15.21
C ASP A 124 -11.38 -9.09 14.74
N GLN A 125 -11.49 -9.53 13.49
CA GLN A 125 -10.51 -10.44 12.89
C GLN A 125 -9.19 -9.70 12.68
N ASP A 126 -8.12 -10.30 13.18
CA ASP A 126 -6.77 -9.76 13.17
C ASP A 126 -6.08 -9.93 11.82
N PHE A 127 -6.07 -11.14 11.26
CA PHE A 127 -5.43 -11.48 9.99
C PHE A 127 -6.42 -12.08 8.99
N PRO A 128 -6.31 -11.80 7.68
CA PRO A 128 -7.08 -12.51 6.67
C PRO A 128 -6.64 -13.97 6.59
N ILE A 129 -7.58 -14.87 6.33
CA ILE A 129 -7.25 -16.24 5.94
C ILE A 129 -6.50 -16.17 4.61
N SER A 130 -5.20 -16.49 4.61
CA SER A 130 -4.30 -16.29 3.47
C SER A 130 -3.02 -17.11 3.60
N ILE A 131 -2.21 -17.13 2.53
CA ILE A 131 -0.82 -17.59 2.56
C ILE A 131 0.05 -16.35 2.71
N GLU A 132 0.93 -16.31 3.71
CA GLU A 132 1.82 -15.17 3.90
C GLU A 132 3.18 -15.38 3.21
N GLY A 133 3.49 -14.49 2.28
CA GLY A 133 4.85 -14.25 1.82
C GLY A 133 5.54 -13.31 2.80
N GLN A 134 6.25 -13.88 3.77
CA GLN A 134 6.88 -13.15 4.88
C GLN A 134 8.03 -12.25 4.40
N LEU A 135 8.12 -11.03 4.94
CA LEU A 135 9.18 -10.04 4.72
C LEU A 135 9.83 -9.73 6.08
N LEU A 136 11.13 -9.97 6.21
CA LEU A 136 11.90 -9.75 7.44
C LEU A 136 13.19 -8.96 7.15
N GLY A 137 13.69 -8.19 8.12
CA GLY A 137 14.95 -7.44 7.99
C GLY A 137 15.47 -6.80 9.28
#